data_AF-A0A3C1BER0-F1
#
_entry.id   AF-A0A3C1BER0-F1
#
_cell.length_a   1.000
_cell.length_b   1.000
_cell.length_c   1.000
_cell.angle_alpha   90.00
_cell.angle_beta   90.00
_cell.angle_gamma   90.00
#
_symmetry.space_group_name_H-M   'P 1'
#
loop_
_entity.id
_entity.type
_entity.pdbx_description
1 polymer ?
#
loop_
_entity_poly.entity_id
_entity_poly.type
_entity_poly.pdbx_seq_one_letter_code
_entity_poly.pdbx_strand_id
1 'polypeptide(L)'
;MPYFRCQAPKKPSTFTLIKFDFQVLFNLIGNALRITYKLISHDRKNIFFSVGGHPALSVPFNAGENYEDYYIEFEIEEKLVRHHISPEGFFTGETTPVPNPGNRIYLKKDMFENDALVFKNLKSREVC
;
A
#
# COMPACT_ATOMS: atom_id res chain seq x y z
N MET A 1 -23.75 -5.97 5.73
CA MET A 1 -22.46 -5.84 5.03
C MET A 1 -21.43 -6.70 5.72
N PRO A 2 -20.70 -7.58 5.01
CA PRO A 2 -19.62 -8.36 5.62
C PRO A 2 -18.49 -7.41 6.03
N TYR A 3 -17.98 -7.57 7.25
CA TYR A 3 -16.79 -6.87 7.73
C TYR A 3 -15.93 -7.84 8.54
N PHE A 4 -14.61 -7.70 8.42
CA PHE A 4 -13.67 -8.45 9.24
C PHE A 4 -13.38 -7.68 10.51
N ARG A 5 -13.37 -8.34 11.67
CA ARG A 5 -13.10 -7.73 12.97
C ARG A 5 -11.89 -8.40 13.62
N CYS A 6 -10.87 -7.61 13.97
CA CYS A 6 -9.75 -8.04 14.80
C CYS A 6 -9.82 -7.34 16.16
N GLN A 7 -9.52 -8.07 17.25
CA GLN A 7 -9.50 -7.59 18.63
C GLN A 7 -8.15 -7.90 19.28
N ALA A 8 -7.70 -7.02 20.18
CA ALA A 8 -6.45 -7.24 20.91
C ALA A 8 -6.53 -8.51 21.81
N PRO A 9 -5.46 -9.34 21.87
CA PRO A 9 -5.43 -10.56 22.67
C PRO A 9 -5.47 -10.29 24.18
N LYS A 10 -6.03 -11.24 24.96
CA LYS A 10 -6.25 -11.13 26.42
C LYS A 10 -5.05 -11.53 27.33
N LYS A 11 -3.81 -11.63 26.83
CA LYS A 11 -2.67 -12.17 27.61
C LYS A 11 -1.85 -11.08 28.35
N PRO A 12 -1.32 -11.34 29.56
CA PRO A 12 -0.47 -10.38 30.25
C PRO A 12 1.00 -10.62 29.86
N SER A 13 1.56 -9.71 29.08
CA SER A 13 3.01 -9.63 28.85
C SER A 13 3.35 -8.18 28.60
N THR A 14 3.92 -7.51 29.61
CA THR A 14 4.76 -6.28 29.63
C THR A 14 4.44 -5.08 28.73
N PHE A 15 3.40 -5.12 27.92
CA PHE A 15 2.93 -4.11 27.01
C PHE A 15 1.57 -3.61 27.49
N THR A 16 1.35 -2.30 27.37
CA THR A 16 0.05 -1.72 27.69
C THR A 16 -0.99 -2.29 26.74
N LEU A 17 -1.97 -3.03 27.28
CA LEU A 17 -3.07 -3.57 26.49
C LEU A 17 -3.92 -2.41 25.97
N ILE A 18 -3.87 -2.17 24.67
CA ILE A 18 -4.72 -1.21 23.98
C ILE A 18 -5.98 -1.92 23.51
N LYS A 19 -7.16 -1.44 23.91
CA LYS A 19 -8.44 -1.99 23.48
C LYS A 19 -8.92 -1.24 22.24
N PHE A 20 -9.00 -1.93 21.11
CA PHE A 20 -9.57 -1.39 19.88
C PHE A 20 -10.32 -2.47 19.09
N ASP A 21 -11.24 -2.03 18.23
CA ASP A 21 -11.74 -2.83 17.12
C ASP A 21 -11.16 -2.31 15.82
N PHE A 22 -10.59 -3.21 15.03
CA PHE A 22 -10.19 -2.91 13.66
C PHE A 22 -11.16 -3.60 12.70
N GLN A 23 -11.79 -2.82 11.85
CA GLN A 23 -12.78 -3.26 10.87
C GLN A 23 -12.28 -2.98 9.46
N VAL A 24 -12.38 -3.98 8.59
CA VAL A 24 -12.17 -3.83 7.15
C VAL A 24 -13.50 -4.05 6.45
N LEU A 25 -14.00 -3.01 5.79
CA LEU A 25 -15.27 -3.02 5.09
C LEU A 25 -15.02 -3.04 3.58
N PHE A 26 -15.73 -3.92 2.89
CA PHE A 26 -15.69 -4.05 1.44
C PHE A 26 -17.04 -3.62 0.87
N ASN A 27 -17.01 -2.65 -0.05
CA ASN A 27 -18.22 -2.14 -0.70
C ASN A 27 -18.03 -2.12 -2.22
N LEU A 28 -18.90 -2.81 -2.95
CA LEU A 28 -18.94 -2.78 -4.41
C LEU A 28 -19.76 -1.59 -4.88
N ILE A 29 -19.19 -0.77 -5.75
CA ILE A 29 -19.83 0.41 -6.36
C ILE A 29 -19.64 0.30 -7.86
N GLY A 30 -20.64 -0.27 -8.56
CA GLY A 30 -20.49 -0.60 -9.98
C GLY A 30 -19.35 -1.62 -10.18
N ASN A 31 -18.34 -1.24 -10.98
CA ASN A 31 -17.12 -2.02 -11.23
C ASN A 31 -15.97 -1.70 -10.24
N ALA A 32 -16.19 -0.84 -9.24
CA ALA A 32 -15.17 -0.48 -8.26
C ALA A 32 -15.35 -1.22 -6.93
N LEU A 33 -14.25 -1.70 -6.34
CA LEU A 33 -14.20 -2.22 -4.98
C LEU A 33 -13.63 -1.15 -4.03
N ARG A 34 -14.48 -0.59 -3.17
CA ARG A 34 -14.05 0.33 -2.11
C ARG A 34 -13.70 -0.45 -0.85
N ILE A 35 -12.46 -0.30 -0.39
CA ILE A 35 -11.98 -0.85 0.88
C ILE A 35 -11.94 0.30 1.91
N THR A 36 -12.55 0.11 3.07
CA THR A 36 -12.52 1.09 4.15
C THR A 36 -11.93 0.46 5.41
N TYR A 37 -10.86 1.07 5.91
CA TYR A 37 -10.24 0.73 7.18
C TYR A 37 -10.85 1.59 8.29
N LYS A 38 -11.45 0.96 9.29
CA LYS A 38 -12.07 1.65 10.43
C LYS A 38 -11.46 1.15 11.73
N LEU A 39 -10.79 2.05 12.44
CA LEU A 39 -10.26 1.81 13.78
C LEU A 39 -11.18 2.48 14.82
N ILE A 40 -11.63 1.70 15.80
CA ILE A 40 -12.47 2.18 16.90
C ILE A 40 -11.68 1.96 18.19
N SER A 41 -11.23 3.04 18.83
CA SER A 41 -10.61 2.98 20.16
C SER A 41 -11.67 2.74 21.24
N HIS A 42 -11.41 1.80 22.13
CA HIS A 42 -12.16 1.60 23.39
C HIS A 42 -11.33 1.98 24.62
N ASP A 43 -10.15 2.53 24.39
CA ASP A 43 -9.25 3.01 25.43
C ASP A 43 -9.38 4.54 25.58
N ARG A 44 -9.05 5.04 26.76
CA ARG A 44 -8.97 6.48 27.04
C ARG A 44 -7.61 7.06 26.66
N LYS A 45 -6.62 6.22 26.39
CA LYS A 45 -5.27 6.62 25.95
C LYS A 45 -5.22 6.81 24.43
N ASN A 46 -4.31 7.66 23.97
CA ASN A 46 -4.00 7.79 22.55
C ASN A 46 -3.48 6.46 21.99
N ILE A 47 -4.01 6.08 20.83
CA ILE A 47 -3.55 4.92 20.07
C ILE A 47 -2.73 5.42 18.89
N PHE A 48 -1.49 4.95 18.78
CA PHE A 48 -0.66 5.15 17.61
C PHE A 48 -0.76 3.92 16.72
N PHE A 49 -1.08 4.10 15.44
CA PHE A 49 -1.23 3.02 14.48
C PHE A 49 -0.83 3.49 13.08
N SER A 50 -0.48 2.53 12.23
CA SER A 50 -0.30 2.71 10.80
C SER A 50 -1.07 1.59 10.09
N VAL A 51 -1.74 1.90 8.99
CA VAL A 51 -2.51 0.93 8.20
C VAL A 51 -2.28 1.21 6.72
N GLY A 52 -2.14 0.14 5.94
CA GLY A 52 -2.01 0.18 4.50
C GLY A 52 -2.68 -1.03 3.85
N GLY A 53 -2.95 -0.93 2.55
CA GLY A 53 -3.40 -2.04 1.73
C GLY A 53 -2.25 -2.70 0.99
N HIS A 54 -2.44 -3.96 0.57
CA HIS A 54 -1.50 -4.68 -0.29
C HIS A 54 -2.26 -5.38 -1.44
N PRO A 55 -3.01 -4.64 -2.28
CA PRO A 55 -3.68 -5.23 -3.42
C PRO A 55 -2.66 -5.77 -4.42
N ALA A 56 -2.94 -6.95 -4.98
CA ALA A 56 -2.19 -7.53 -6.09
C ALA A 56 -3.13 -7.64 -7.30
N LEU A 57 -2.73 -7.05 -8.42
CA LEU A 57 -3.47 -7.10 -9.69
C LEU A 57 -2.81 -8.15 -10.57
N SER A 58 -3.62 -9.05 -11.14
CA SER A 58 -3.12 -10.05 -12.08
C SER A 58 -2.96 -9.42 -13.46
N VAL A 59 -1.74 -9.39 -13.98
CA VAL A 59 -1.43 -8.96 -15.36
C VAL A 59 -0.68 -10.08 -16.09
N PRO A 60 -0.91 -10.29 -17.40
CA PRO A 60 -1.83 -9.55 -18.26
C PRO A 60 -3.31 -9.83 -17.95
N PHE A 61 -4.18 -8.86 -18.21
CA PHE A 61 -5.63 -8.99 -18.05
C PHE A 61 -6.27 -9.76 -19.21
N ASN A 62 -5.76 -9.62 -20.45
CA ASN A 62 -6.30 -10.31 -21.62
C ASN A 62 -5.31 -11.31 -22.22
N ALA A 63 -5.84 -12.27 -22.98
CA ALA A 63 -5.02 -13.23 -23.71
C ALA A 63 -4.26 -12.54 -24.86
N GLY A 64 -2.96 -12.84 -24.98
CA GLY A 64 -2.10 -12.30 -26.03
C GLY A 64 -1.35 -11.02 -25.68
N GLU A 65 -1.60 -10.43 -24.50
CA GLU A 65 -0.83 -9.31 -23.97
C GLU A 65 0.37 -9.80 -23.15
N ASN A 66 1.39 -8.95 -23.00
CA ASN A 66 2.59 -9.21 -22.22
C ASN A 66 2.60 -8.36 -20.95
N TYR A 67 3.38 -8.79 -19.96
CA TYR A 67 3.56 -8.05 -18.71
C TYR A 67 4.11 -6.63 -18.95
N GLU A 68 5.00 -6.50 -19.92
CA GLU A 68 5.69 -5.26 -20.29
C GLU A 68 4.82 -4.28 -21.10
N ASP A 69 3.60 -4.68 -21.49
CA ASP A 69 2.62 -3.78 -22.14
C ASP A 69 1.92 -2.86 -21.10
N TYR A 70 2.11 -3.15 -19.81
CA TYR A 70 1.46 -2.46 -18.70
C TYR A 70 2.34 -1.40 -18.05
N TYR A 71 1.69 -0.43 -17.42
CA TYR A 71 2.35 0.63 -16.67
C TYR A 71 1.51 1.03 -15.46
N ILE A 72 2.15 1.74 -14.54
CA ILE A 72 1.48 2.50 -13.48
C ILE A 72 1.53 3.96 -13.90
N GLU A 73 0.38 4.57 -14.13
CA GLU A 73 0.25 5.99 -14.45
C GLU A 73 -0.16 6.77 -13.21
N PHE A 74 0.54 7.85 -12.94
CA PHE A 74 0.21 8.76 -11.84
C PHE A 74 -0.81 9.80 -12.33
N GLU A 75 -1.62 10.33 -11.41
CA GLU A 75 -2.61 11.37 -11.70
C GLU A 75 -1.98 12.67 -12.26
N ILE A 76 -0.83 13.07 -11.70
CA ILE A 76 -0.12 14.31 -12.07
C ILE A 76 1.38 14.07 -12.20
N GLU A 77 2.07 14.91 -12.97
CA GLU A 77 3.51 14.76 -13.20
C GLU A 77 4.30 14.72 -11.88
N GLU A 78 4.89 13.56 -11.59
CA GLU A 78 5.72 13.34 -10.41
C GLU A 78 7.22 13.35 -10.74
N LYS A 79 8.03 13.80 -9.78
CA LYS A 79 9.47 13.52 -9.78
C LYS A 79 9.74 12.37 -8.81
N LEU A 80 9.74 11.15 -9.34
CA LEU A 80 9.80 9.95 -8.52
C LEU A 80 11.21 9.72 -7.97
N VAL A 81 11.29 9.57 -6.65
CA VAL A 81 12.50 9.23 -5.91
C VAL A 81 12.21 8.02 -5.04
N ARG A 82 12.82 6.89 -5.39
CA ARG A 82 12.75 5.65 -4.63
C ARG A 82 13.57 5.79 -3.36
N HIS A 83 12.99 5.39 -2.23
CA HIS A 83 13.69 5.19 -0.97
C HIS A 83 14.05 3.70 -0.81
N HIS A 84 15.32 3.42 -0.51
CA HIS A 84 15.80 2.04 -0.34
C HIS A 84 15.47 1.48 1.04
N ILE A 85 15.22 0.18 1.07
CA ILE A 85 14.91 -0.61 2.25
C ILE A 85 16.04 -1.64 2.45
N SER A 86 16.49 -1.80 3.69
CA SER A 86 17.49 -2.80 4.05
C SER A 86 16.87 -4.20 4.05
N PRO A 87 17.67 -5.29 3.99
CA PRO A 87 17.15 -6.65 4.08
C PRO A 87 16.30 -6.92 5.35
N GLU A 88 16.50 -6.13 6.40
CA GLU A 88 15.75 -6.20 7.66
C GLU A 88 14.45 -5.36 7.65
N GLY A 89 14.15 -4.66 6.54
CA GLY A 89 12.91 -3.91 6.36
C GLY A 89 12.96 -2.44 6.82
N PHE A 90 14.15 -1.85 7.00
CA PHE A 90 14.30 -0.46 7.43
C PHE A 90 14.69 0.48 6.29
N PHE A 91 14.29 1.74 6.36
CA PHE A 91 14.82 2.75 5.44
C PHE A 91 16.33 2.91 5.63
N THR A 92 17.10 2.77 4.56
CA THR A 92 18.56 2.97 4.61
C THR A 92 18.94 4.44 4.61
N GLY A 93 18.02 5.32 4.19
CA GLY A 93 18.28 6.74 3.93
C GLY A 93 18.79 7.01 2.51
N GLU A 94 19.18 5.97 1.77
CA GLU A 94 19.60 6.08 0.38
C GLU A 94 18.39 6.23 -0.55
N THR A 95 18.61 6.95 -1.65
CA THR A 95 17.56 7.21 -2.63
C THR A 95 18.07 7.15 -4.06
N THR A 96 17.22 6.72 -4.99
CA THR A 96 17.50 6.72 -6.42
C THR A 96 16.35 7.34 -7.22
N PRO A 97 16.64 8.16 -8.25
CA PRO A 97 15.59 8.66 -9.13
C PRO A 97 15.00 7.52 -9.96
N VAL A 98 13.68 7.54 -10.18
CA VAL A 98 12.98 6.54 -11.00
C VAL A 98 12.46 7.23 -12.27
N PRO A 99 12.88 6.81 -13.47
CA PRO A 99 12.36 7.37 -14.72
C PRO A 99 10.86 7.09 -14.87
N ASN A 100 10.08 8.14 -15.14
CA ASN A 100 8.63 8.06 -15.33
C ASN A 100 8.16 8.89 -16.54
N PRO A 101 8.59 8.56 -17.77
CA PRO A 101 8.24 9.33 -18.96
C PRO A 101 6.73 9.35 -19.18
N GLY A 102 6.18 10.54 -19.45
CA GLY A 102 4.74 10.72 -19.60
C GLY A 102 3.97 10.35 -18.33
N ASN A 103 4.60 10.51 -17.16
CA ASN A 103 4.04 10.21 -15.86
C ASN A 103 3.74 8.72 -15.59
N ARG A 104 4.50 7.82 -16.22
CA ARG A 104 4.27 6.38 -16.20
C ARG A 104 5.51 5.60 -15.79
N ILE A 105 5.34 4.60 -14.94
CA ILE A 105 6.31 3.53 -14.73
C ILE A 105 5.87 2.32 -15.57
N TYR A 106 6.60 2.02 -16.65
CA TYR A 106 6.35 0.83 -17.46
C TYR A 106 6.88 -0.41 -16.76
N LEU A 107 6.03 -1.43 -16.60
CA LEU A 107 6.36 -2.64 -15.86
C LEU A 107 7.49 -3.41 -16.55
N LYS A 108 8.43 -3.90 -15.75
CA LYS A 108 9.55 -4.75 -16.17
C LYS A 108 9.79 -5.84 -15.15
N LYS A 109 10.24 -7.01 -15.61
CA LYS A 109 10.44 -8.19 -14.73
C LYS A 109 11.51 -7.97 -13.66
N ASP A 110 12.52 -7.15 -13.96
CA ASP A 110 13.65 -6.82 -13.09
C ASP A 110 13.34 -5.69 -12.08
N MET A 111 12.20 -5.01 -12.24
CA MET A 111 11.87 -3.79 -11.49
C MET A 111 11.90 -3.97 -9.96
N PHE A 112 11.55 -5.16 -9.48
CA PHE A 112 11.42 -5.47 -8.06
C PHE A 112 12.55 -6.37 -7.53
N GLU A 113 13.62 -6.62 -8.31
CA GLU A 113 14.76 -7.45 -7.87
C GLU A 113 15.43 -6.89 -6.62
N ASN A 114 15.41 -5.56 -6.47
CA ASN A 114 16.04 -4.86 -5.36
C ASN A 114 15.04 -4.49 -4.27
N ASP A 115 13.93 -5.21 -4.12
CA ASP A 115 12.80 -4.90 -3.22
C ASP A 115 11.84 -3.83 -3.78
N ALA A 116 10.84 -3.43 -3.00
CA ALA A 116 9.77 -2.52 -3.38
C ALA A 116 10.25 -1.14 -3.85
N LEU A 117 9.43 -0.51 -4.70
CA LEU A 117 9.54 0.90 -5.05
C LEU A 117 8.78 1.74 -4.02
N VAL A 118 9.49 2.26 -3.03
CA VAL A 118 8.87 3.07 -1.96
C VAL A 118 9.05 4.56 -2.26
N PHE A 119 7.93 5.25 -2.47
CA PHE A 119 7.90 6.70 -2.72
C PHE A 119 7.35 7.46 -1.52
N LYS A 120 7.87 8.66 -1.26
CA LYS A 120 7.36 9.57 -0.22
C LYS A 120 6.94 10.90 -0.85
N ASN A 121 6.01 11.58 -0.19
CA ASN A 121 5.56 12.92 -0.57
C ASN A 121 5.05 13.04 -2.01
N LEU A 122 4.42 11.97 -2.53
CA LEU A 122 3.70 12.02 -3.80
C LEU A 122 2.58 13.05 -3.71
N LYS A 123 2.37 13.80 -4.80
CA LYS A 123 1.29 14.77 -4.91
C LYS A 123 0.01 14.11 -5.46
N SER A 124 0.16 13.13 -6.34
CA SER A 124 -0.89 12.29 -6.91
C SER A 124 -1.66 11.55 -5.82
N ARG A 125 -2.98 11.45 -5.97
CA ARG A 125 -3.87 10.75 -5.04
C ARG A 125 -4.40 9.44 -5.59
N GLU A 126 -4.20 9.21 -6.87
CA GLU A 126 -4.56 7.99 -7.57
C GLU A 126 -3.45 7.55 -8.55
N VAL A 127 -3.52 6.27 -8.90
CA VAL A 127 -2.77 5.66 -9.99
C VAL A 127 -3.72 4.76 -10.79
N CYS A 128 -3.50 4.67 -12.09
CA CYS A 128 -4.21 3.78 -12.99
C CYS A 128 -3.29 2.81 -13.73
#